data_AF-A0A6J5GZQ5-F1
#
_entry.id   AF-A0A6J5GZQ5-F1
#
_cell.length_a   1.000
_cell.length_b   1.000
_cell.length_c   1.000
_cell.angle_alpha   90.00
_cell.angle_beta   90.00
_cell.angle_gamma   90.00
#
_symmetry.space_group_name_H-M   'P 1'
#
loop_
_entity.id
_entity.type
_entity.pdbx_description
1 polymer ?
#
loop_
_entity_poly.entity_id
_entity_poly.type
_entity_poly.pdbx_seq_one_letter_code
_entity_poly.pdbx_strand_id
1 'polypeptide(L)'
;MRFEREPRAEGYNWTARKEALFLRREAREAEKIARDYPLFVGQFQPRPTLPVDDERKRRERMLLESEQRWRDLQARFWRQARHAYFACVPEMRAAIIVEWNQWSGPARPLYFTYIVEKHNGVGEERTRRLRESEAAMLARIREREKSQATLLMA
;
A
#
# COMPACT_ATOMS: atom_id res chain seq x y z
N MET A 1 24.97 -8.29 -5.26
CA MET A 1 24.22 -7.07 -4.89
C MET A 1 23.75 -7.19 -3.45
N ARG A 2 23.86 -6.13 -2.65
CA ARG A 2 23.44 -6.06 -1.25
C ARG A 2 21.91 -6.09 -1.18
N PHE A 3 21.29 -7.14 -0.66
CA PHE A 3 19.86 -7.18 -0.38
C PHE A 3 19.64 -7.78 1.00
N GLU A 4 18.68 -7.24 1.76
CA GLU A 4 18.24 -7.81 3.01
C GLU A 4 17.51 -9.14 2.76
N ARG A 5 17.72 -10.10 3.66
CA ARG A 5 16.93 -11.33 3.65
C ARG A 5 15.57 -11.07 4.29
N GLU A 6 14.51 -11.44 3.60
CA GLU A 6 13.17 -11.43 4.18
C GLU A 6 13.07 -12.55 5.23
N PRO A 7 12.66 -12.24 6.48
CA PRO A 7 12.45 -13.27 7.49
C PRO A 7 11.32 -14.21 7.06
N ARG A 8 11.36 -15.44 7.58
CA ARG A 8 10.28 -16.40 7.37
C ARG A 8 9.10 -15.99 8.25
N ALA A 9 7.90 -15.96 7.68
CA ALA A 9 6.68 -15.72 8.46
C ALA A 9 6.47 -16.87 9.48
N GLU A 10 6.33 -16.53 10.75
CA GLU A 10 6.14 -17.48 11.87
C GLU A 10 4.67 -17.88 12.08
N GLY A 11 3.78 -17.45 11.19
CA GLY A 11 2.34 -17.71 11.27
C GLY A 11 1.55 -16.63 12.00
N TYR A 12 0.22 -16.77 12.00
CA TYR A 12 -0.65 -15.75 12.59
C TYR A 12 -0.72 -15.93 14.11
N ASN A 13 -0.17 -14.97 14.85
CA ASN A 13 -0.24 -14.97 16.31
C ASN A 13 -1.66 -14.61 16.79
N TRP A 14 -2.49 -15.62 17.10
CA TRP A 14 -3.80 -15.47 17.71
C TRP A 14 -3.69 -15.45 19.24
N THR A 15 -3.95 -14.29 19.85
CA THR A 15 -3.83 -14.11 21.31
C THR A 15 -5.20 -14.10 21.98
N ALA A 16 -5.24 -14.42 23.29
CA ALA A 16 -6.47 -14.34 24.10
C ALA A 16 -7.15 -12.96 24.02
N ARG A 17 -6.35 -11.88 23.95
CA ARG A 17 -6.88 -10.52 23.75
C ARG A 17 -7.58 -10.36 22.41
N LYS A 18 -7.02 -10.89 21.31
CA LYS A 18 -7.64 -10.82 19.97
C LYS A 18 -8.95 -11.60 19.94
N GLU A 19 -8.99 -12.73 20.62
CA GLU A 19 -10.19 -13.54 20.76
C GLU A 19 -11.31 -12.82 21.51
N ALA A 20 -11.02 -12.27 22.69
CA ALA A 20 -11.99 -11.51 23.47
C ALA A 20 -12.54 -10.31 22.67
N LEU A 21 -11.68 -9.63 21.91
CA LEU A 21 -12.09 -8.55 21.00
C LEU A 21 -12.97 -9.03 19.85
N PHE A 22 -12.70 -10.22 19.32
CA PHE A 22 -13.49 -10.83 18.25
C PHE A 22 -14.88 -11.22 18.77
N LEU A 23 -14.96 -11.86 19.95
CA LEU A 23 -16.22 -12.23 20.59
C LEU A 23 -17.09 -11.00 20.93
N ARG A 24 -16.48 -9.88 21.36
CA ARG A 24 -17.21 -8.61 21.58
C ARG A 24 -17.49 -7.80 20.31
N ARG A 25 -17.17 -8.30 19.10
CA ARG A 25 -17.32 -7.50 17.87
C ARG A 25 -18.76 -7.09 17.64
N GLU A 26 -19.69 -8.02 17.75
CA GLU A 26 -21.11 -7.79 17.52
C GLU A 26 -21.71 -6.78 18.49
N ALA A 27 -21.45 -6.95 19.80
CA ALA A 27 -21.87 -5.99 20.82
C ALA A 27 -21.31 -4.57 20.56
N ARG A 28 -20.02 -4.47 20.20
CA ARG A 28 -19.41 -3.18 19.85
C ARG A 28 -19.99 -2.56 18.59
N GLU A 29 -20.36 -3.36 17.59
CA GLU A 29 -21.05 -2.87 16.39
C GLU A 29 -22.46 -2.36 16.73
N ALA A 30 -23.21 -3.08 17.56
CA ALA A 30 -24.52 -2.64 18.04
C ALA A 30 -24.44 -1.34 18.84
N GLU A 31 -23.50 -1.23 19.78
CA GLU A 31 -23.24 0.00 20.55
C GLU A 31 -22.86 1.17 19.62
N LYS A 32 -22.04 0.91 18.61
CA LYS A 32 -21.65 1.92 17.61
C LYS A 32 -22.87 2.39 16.80
N ILE A 33 -23.72 1.47 16.34
CA ILE A 33 -24.94 1.80 15.60
C ILE A 33 -25.86 2.66 16.47
N ALA A 34 -26.07 2.28 17.73
CA ALA A 34 -26.92 3.04 18.65
C ALA A 34 -26.39 4.45 18.92
N ARG A 35 -25.07 4.61 19.01
CA ARG A 35 -24.42 5.92 19.23
C ARG A 35 -24.43 6.80 17.98
N ASP A 36 -24.01 6.27 16.84
CA ASP A 36 -23.77 7.05 15.61
C ASP A 36 -25.05 7.22 14.78
N TYR A 37 -25.99 6.28 14.88
CA TYR A 37 -27.23 6.22 14.10
C TYR A 37 -28.46 5.92 14.97
N PRO A 38 -28.76 6.75 15.99
CA PRO A 38 -29.80 6.48 16.97
C PRO A 38 -31.20 6.31 16.37
N LEU A 39 -31.52 7.02 15.28
CA LEU A 39 -32.82 6.92 14.59
C LEU A 39 -32.98 5.64 13.75
N PHE A 40 -31.88 4.93 13.48
CA PHE A 40 -31.85 3.71 12.66
C PHE A 40 -31.54 2.47 13.49
N VAL A 41 -31.62 2.57 14.82
CA VAL A 41 -31.52 1.42 15.72
C VAL A 41 -32.62 0.43 15.35
N GLY A 42 -32.23 -0.79 14.99
CA GLY A 42 -33.12 -1.86 14.53
C GLY A 42 -33.24 -1.99 13.01
N GLN A 43 -32.87 -0.97 12.22
CA GLN A 43 -32.77 -1.10 10.76
C GLN A 43 -31.42 -1.67 10.33
N PHE A 44 -30.36 -1.36 11.08
CA PHE A 44 -29.05 -1.97 10.88
C PHE A 44 -28.86 -3.16 11.81
N GLN A 45 -28.52 -4.30 11.23
CA GLN A 45 -28.12 -5.49 11.96
C GLN A 45 -26.59 -5.56 12.04
N PRO A 46 -26.02 -5.85 13.22
CA PRO A 46 -24.60 -6.13 13.34
C PRO A 46 -24.19 -7.28 12.42
N ARG A 47 -22.92 -7.30 11.99
CA ARG A 47 -22.43 -8.44 11.21
C ARG A 47 -22.31 -9.67 12.09
N PRO A 48 -22.91 -10.82 11.71
CA PRO A 48 -22.87 -12.02 12.52
C PRO A 48 -21.42 -12.44 12.78
N THR A 49 -21.16 -12.83 14.02
CA THR A 49 -19.85 -13.31 14.44
C THR A 49 -19.64 -14.73 13.93
N LEU A 50 -18.59 -14.95 13.14
CA LEU A 50 -18.21 -16.30 12.70
C LEU A 50 -17.73 -17.13 13.90
N PRO A 51 -17.78 -18.48 13.82
CA PRO A 51 -17.08 -19.32 14.79
C PRO A 51 -15.60 -18.89 14.92
N VAL A 52 -15.09 -18.92 16.14
CA VAL A 52 -13.71 -18.46 16.45
C VAL A 52 -12.67 -19.19 15.60
N ASP A 53 -12.83 -20.50 15.43
CA ASP A 53 -11.89 -21.31 14.64
C ASP A 53 -11.91 -20.96 13.14
N ASP A 54 -13.07 -20.58 12.60
CA ASP A 54 -13.18 -20.16 11.21
C ASP A 54 -12.53 -18.80 10.98
N GLU A 55 -12.68 -17.87 11.93
CA GLU A 55 -11.97 -16.60 11.88
C GLU A 55 -10.45 -16.79 12.05
N ARG A 56 -10.01 -17.67 12.95
CA ARG A 56 -8.58 -18.02 13.11
C ARG A 56 -7.99 -18.50 11.80
N LYS A 57 -8.60 -19.51 11.18
CA LYS A 57 -8.19 -20.06 9.87
C LYS A 57 -8.19 -19.00 8.78
N ARG A 58 -9.22 -18.13 8.78
CA ARG A 58 -9.31 -17.02 7.82
C ARG A 58 -8.14 -16.04 8.00
N ARG A 59 -7.81 -15.65 9.23
CA ARG A 59 -6.69 -14.73 9.51
C ARG A 59 -5.35 -15.32 9.12
N GLU A 60 -5.15 -16.60 9.40
CA GLU A 60 -3.94 -17.31 8.99
C GLU A 60 -3.80 -17.35 7.47
N ARG A 61 -4.86 -17.72 6.75
CA ARG A 61 -4.88 -17.69 5.28
C ARG A 61 -4.58 -16.28 4.75
N MET A 62 -5.21 -15.25 5.30
CA MET A 62 -4.97 -13.86 4.90
C MET A 62 -3.51 -13.44 5.11
N LEU A 63 -2.88 -13.86 6.21
CA LEU A 63 -1.47 -13.60 6.46
C LEU A 63 -0.62 -14.26 5.37
N LEU A 64 -0.81 -15.56 5.12
CA LEU A 64 -0.05 -16.30 4.10
C LEU A 64 -0.22 -15.70 2.71
N GLU A 65 -1.44 -15.33 2.33
CA GLU A 65 -1.71 -14.65 1.06
C GLU A 65 -1.01 -13.28 0.97
N SER A 66 -1.05 -12.48 2.05
CA SER A 66 -0.38 -11.17 2.07
C SER A 66 1.14 -11.31 1.95
N GLU A 67 1.71 -12.29 2.62
CA GLU A 67 3.13 -12.63 2.58
C GLU A 67 3.56 -13.05 1.16
N GLN A 68 2.76 -13.91 0.51
CA GLN A 68 3.02 -14.32 -0.86
C GLN A 68 2.93 -13.14 -1.83
N ARG A 69 1.88 -12.32 -1.72
CA ARG A 69 1.73 -11.10 -2.54
C ARG A 69 2.90 -10.14 -2.36
N TRP A 70 3.41 -10.00 -1.14
CA TRP A 70 4.58 -9.19 -0.86
C TRP A 70 5.83 -9.74 -1.54
N ARG A 71 6.09 -11.05 -1.45
CA ARG A 71 7.22 -11.71 -2.15
C ARG A 71 7.12 -11.56 -3.66
N ASP A 72 5.93 -11.75 -4.22
CA ASP A 72 5.69 -11.59 -5.66
C ASP A 72 5.95 -10.15 -6.12
N LEU A 73 5.51 -9.17 -5.32
CA LEU A 73 5.77 -7.76 -5.57
C LEU A 73 7.28 -7.44 -5.54
N GLN A 74 8.01 -7.92 -4.53
CA GLN A 74 9.46 -7.74 -4.43
C GLN A 74 10.19 -8.40 -5.61
N ALA A 75 9.78 -9.61 -6.01
CA ALA A 75 10.35 -10.31 -7.16
C ALA A 75 10.08 -9.55 -8.47
N ARG A 76 8.87 -8.99 -8.64
CA ARG A 76 8.54 -8.15 -9.80
C ARG A 76 9.43 -6.92 -9.87
N PHE A 77 9.55 -6.16 -8.78
CA PHE A 77 10.44 -5.00 -8.73
C PHE A 77 11.89 -5.37 -9.00
N TRP A 78 12.36 -6.50 -8.44
CA TRP A 78 13.72 -6.97 -8.71
C TRP A 78 13.95 -7.26 -10.19
N ARG A 79 13.05 -8.00 -10.85
CA ARG A 79 13.17 -8.29 -12.29
C ARG A 79 13.18 -7.02 -13.13
N GLN A 80 12.30 -6.07 -12.81
CA GLN A 80 12.23 -4.77 -13.50
C GLN A 80 13.50 -3.95 -13.30
N ALA A 81 13.94 -3.75 -12.07
CA ALA A 81 15.14 -3.00 -11.74
C ALA A 81 16.39 -3.64 -12.35
N ARG A 82 16.49 -4.97 -12.29
CA ARG A 82 17.59 -5.71 -12.91
C ARG A 82 17.62 -5.49 -14.43
N HIS A 83 16.47 -5.59 -15.10
CA HIS A 83 16.39 -5.33 -16.53
C HIS A 83 16.82 -3.90 -16.87
N ALA A 84 16.27 -2.89 -16.19
CA ALA A 84 16.62 -1.49 -16.38
C ALA A 84 18.11 -1.21 -16.10
N TYR A 85 18.67 -1.80 -15.03
CA TYR A 85 20.07 -1.70 -14.69
C TYR A 85 20.98 -2.22 -15.80
N PHE A 86 20.68 -3.41 -16.36
CA PHE A 86 21.49 -3.99 -17.42
C PHE A 86 21.32 -3.31 -18.78
N ALA A 87 20.23 -2.56 -18.99
CA ALA A 87 20.05 -1.71 -20.16
C ALA A 87 20.85 -0.39 -20.10
N CYS A 88 21.37 0.00 -18.92
CA CYS A 88 22.22 1.18 -18.78
C CYS A 88 23.63 0.96 -19.32
N VAL A 89 24.30 2.05 -19.73
CA VAL A 89 25.72 2.02 -20.12
C VAL A 89 26.63 1.69 -18.92
N PRO A 90 27.84 1.14 -19.15
CA PRO A 90 28.72 0.67 -18.08
C PRO A 90 29.00 1.70 -16.97
N GLU A 91 29.16 2.96 -17.33
CA GLU A 91 29.48 4.07 -16.42
C GLU A 91 28.33 4.31 -15.44
N MET A 92 27.09 4.35 -15.95
CA MET A 92 25.88 4.49 -15.14
C MET A 92 25.70 3.30 -14.20
N ARG A 93 25.99 2.08 -14.69
CA ARG A 93 25.93 0.87 -13.86
C ARG A 93 26.94 0.93 -12.71
N ALA A 94 28.14 1.47 -12.94
CA ALA A 94 29.13 1.67 -11.89
C ALA A 94 28.63 2.67 -10.84
N ALA A 95 28.10 3.82 -11.27
CA ALA A 95 27.51 4.83 -10.38
C ALA A 95 26.35 4.26 -9.53
N ILE A 96 25.43 3.51 -10.16
CA ILE A 96 24.31 2.85 -9.46
C ILE A 96 24.82 1.89 -8.38
N ILE A 97 25.86 1.09 -8.65
CA ILE A 97 26.39 0.14 -7.67
C ILE A 97 27.08 0.87 -6.51
N VAL A 98 27.81 1.94 -6.79
CA VAL A 98 28.43 2.78 -5.74
C VAL A 98 27.33 3.34 -4.82
N GLU A 99 26.29 3.95 -5.40
CA GLU A 99 25.18 4.49 -4.61
C GLU A 99 24.43 3.40 -3.85
N TRP A 100 24.17 2.25 -4.47
CA TRP A 100 23.48 1.14 -3.80
C TRP A 100 24.27 0.57 -2.63
N ASN A 101 25.59 0.48 -2.74
CA ASN A 101 26.42 0.01 -1.64
C ASN A 101 26.45 1.01 -0.47
N GLN A 102 26.36 2.31 -0.75
CA GLN A 102 26.31 3.39 0.23
C GLN A 102 24.89 3.66 0.78
N TRP A 103 23.87 3.00 0.24
CA TRP A 103 22.49 3.16 0.66
C TRP A 103 22.30 2.86 2.15
N SER A 104 21.65 3.80 2.86
CA SER A 104 21.38 3.73 4.29
C SER A 104 19.97 3.24 4.62
N GLY A 105 19.06 3.21 3.64
CA GLY A 105 17.71 2.69 3.81
C GLY A 105 17.65 1.16 3.69
N PRO A 106 16.43 0.59 3.70
CA PRO A 106 16.24 -0.84 3.55
C PRO A 106 16.79 -1.33 2.21
N ALA A 107 17.60 -2.39 2.24
CA ALA A 107 18.19 -2.97 1.03
C ALA A 107 17.17 -3.89 0.33
N ARG A 108 16.05 -3.32 -0.14
CA ARG A 108 14.96 -4.02 -0.82
C ARG A 108 14.90 -3.68 -2.32
N PRO A 109 14.41 -4.58 -3.19
CA PRO A 109 14.24 -4.36 -4.63
C PRO A 109 13.56 -3.04 -5.03
N LEU A 110 12.55 -2.59 -4.27
CA LEU A 110 11.89 -1.32 -4.51
C LEU A 110 12.87 -0.13 -4.48
N TYR A 111 13.75 -0.06 -3.48
CA TYR A 111 14.72 1.02 -3.35
C TYR A 111 15.85 0.91 -4.37
N PHE A 112 16.23 -0.32 -4.75
CA PHE A 112 17.15 -0.51 -5.86
C PHE A 112 16.55 0.01 -7.17
N THR A 113 15.25 -0.23 -7.41
CA THR A 113 14.52 0.32 -8.56
C THR A 113 14.60 1.85 -8.58
N TYR A 114 14.36 2.50 -7.43
CA TYR A 114 14.44 3.95 -7.30
C TYR A 114 15.82 4.50 -7.69
N ILE A 115 16.91 3.88 -7.22
CA ILE A 115 18.27 4.32 -7.58
C ILE A 115 18.52 4.12 -9.07
N VAL A 116 18.14 2.97 -9.65
CA VAL A 116 18.27 2.73 -11.09
C VAL A 116 17.50 3.79 -11.89
N GLU A 117 16.27 4.10 -11.50
CA GLU A 117 15.40 5.08 -12.16
C GLU A 117 15.91 6.52 -12.04
N LYS A 118 16.61 6.84 -10.95
CA LYS A 118 17.28 8.13 -10.75
C LYS A 118 18.42 8.30 -11.75
N HIS A 119 19.23 7.26 -11.97
CA HIS A 119 20.36 7.35 -12.89
C HIS A 119 19.93 7.31 -14.35
N ASN A 120 18.92 6.52 -14.71
CA ASN A 120 18.48 6.36 -16.11
C ASN A 120 17.48 7.43 -16.61
N GLY A 121 17.09 8.39 -15.77
CA GLY A 121 16.16 9.48 -16.12
C GLY A 121 14.68 9.09 -16.17
N VAL A 122 14.33 7.79 -16.06
CA VAL A 122 12.93 7.32 -16.08
C VAL A 122 12.15 7.85 -14.87
N GLY A 123 12.82 7.97 -13.71
CA GLY A 123 12.21 8.52 -12.50
C GLY A 123 11.80 9.98 -12.65
N GLU A 124 12.66 10.79 -13.28
CA GLU A 124 12.37 12.20 -13.55
C GLU A 124 11.22 12.36 -14.53
N GLU A 125 11.21 11.56 -15.61
CA GLU A 125 10.14 11.58 -16.59
C GLU A 125 8.79 11.18 -15.97
N ARG A 126 8.76 10.13 -15.15
CA ARG A 126 7.54 9.72 -14.43
C ARG A 126 7.05 10.84 -13.52
N THR A 127 7.95 11.47 -12.78
CA THR A 127 7.61 12.56 -11.87
C THR A 127 7.05 13.76 -12.62
N ARG A 128 7.65 14.11 -13.77
CA ARG A 128 7.15 15.17 -14.65
C ARG A 128 5.72 14.89 -15.11
N ARG A 129 5.46 13.69 -15.65
CA ARG A 129 4.12 13.27 -16.10
C ARG A 129 3.07 13.32 -14.99
N LEU A 130 3.46 12.92 -13.77
CA LEU A 130 2.56 12.98 -12.61
C LEU A 130 2.20 14.44 -12.26
N ARG A 131 3.17 15.34 -12.20
CA ARG A 131 2.92 16.77 -11.94
C ARG A 131 2.05 17.40 -13.02
N GLU A 132 2.28 17.06 -14.29
CA GLU A 132 1.46 17.53 -15.41
C GLU A 132 0.00 17.04 -15.28
N SER A 133 -0.19 15.76 -14.95
CA SER A 133 -1.52 15.19 -14.72
C SER A 133 -2.23 15.81 -13.53
N GLU A 134 -1.51 16.05 -12.43
CA GLU A 134 -2.06 16.68 -11.22
C GLU A 134 -2.46 18.14 -11.49
N ALA A 135 -1.61 18.91 -12.17
CA ALA A 135 -1.91 20.28 -12.57
C ALA A 135 -3.14 20.35 -13.47
N ALA A 136 -3.28 19.43 -14.43
CA ALA A 136 -4.45 19.34 -15.30
C ALA A 136 -5.73 19.00 -14.51
N MET A 137 -5.64 18.10 -13.54
CA MET A 137 -6.78 17.76 -12.66
C MET A 137 -7.20 18.96 -11.81
N LEU A 138 -6.26 19.65 -11.17
CA LEU A 138 -6.55 20.83 -10.36
C LEU A 138 -7.13 21.98 -11.19
N ALA A 139 -6.67 22.17 -12.42
CA ALA A 139 -7.24 23.17 -13.33
C ALA A 139 -8.73 22.88 -13.62
N ARG A 140 -9.08 21.62 -13.91
CA ARG A 140 -10.50 21.21 -14.12
C ARG A 140 -11.37 21.42 -12.89
N ILE A 141 -10.84 21.15 -11.69
CA ILE A 141 -11.56 21.37 -10.44
C ILE A 141 -11.83 22.86 -10.25
N ARG A 142 -10.82 23.72 -10.41
CA ARG A 142 -10.96 25.17 -10.28
C ARG A 142 -11.94 25.76 -11.29
N GLU A 143 -11.94 25.26 -12.52
CA GLU A 143 -12.89 25.68 -13.55
C GLU A 143 -14.32 25.32 -13.17
N ARG A 144 -14.54 24.11 -12.66
CA ARG A 144 -15.83 23.67 -12.14
C ARG A 144 -16.29 24.51 -10.95
N GLU A 145 -15.41 24.79 -9.99
CA GLU A 145 -15.71 25.65 -8.84
C GLU A 145 -16.12 27.06 -9.27
N LYS A 146 -15.41 27.66 -10.23
CA LYS A 146 -15.79 28.96 -10.80
C LYS A 146 -17.17 28.93 -11.42
N SER A 147 -17.47 27.92 -12.25
CA SER A 147 -18.78 27.79 -12.90
C SER A 147 -19.92 27.63 -11.89
N GLN A 148 -19.70 26.89 -10.79
CA GLN A 148 -20.67 26.72 -9.72
C GLN A 148 -20.85 28.00 -8.90
N ALA A 149 -19.77 28.74 -8.63
CA ALA A 149 -19.85 30.03 -7.95
C ALA A 149 -20.65 31.06 -8.78
N THR A 150 -20.48 31.06 -10.11
CA THR A 150 -21.27 31.90 -11.01
C THR A 150 -22.76 31.56 -10.98
N LEU A 151 -23.11 30.27 -10.88
CA LEU A 151 -24.50 29.81 -10.78
C LEU A 151 -25.16 30.11 -9.43
N LEU A 152 -24.39 30.27 -8.36
CA LEU A 152 -24.88 30.60 -7.01
C LEU A 152 -24.99 32.11 -6.75
N MET A 153 -24.39 32.95 -7.60
CA MET A 153 -24.42 34.41 -7.49
C MET A 153 -25.36 35.10 -8.51
N ALA A 154 -26.04 34.32 -9.34
CA ALA A 154 -27.13 34.76 -10.22
C ALA A 154 -28.49 34.40 -9.62
#